data_AF-A0A5J4SJD1-F1
#
_entry.id   AF-A0A5J4SJD1-F1
#
_cell.length_a   1.000
_cell.length_b   1.000
_cell.length_c   1.000
_cell.angle_alpha   90.00
_cell.angle_beta   90.00
_cell.angle_gamma   90.00
#
_symmetry.space_group_name_H-M   'P 1'
#
loop_
_entity.id
_entity.type
_entity.pdbx_description
1 polymer ?
#
loop_
_entity_poly.entity_id
_entity_poly.type
_entity_poly.pdbx_seq_one_letter_code
_entity_poly.pdbx_strand_id
1 'polypeptide(L)'
;MKTHLPKSQQNLETIENLLKTFAIQPFQNDGQHHFSIKEIKPESQMPSLFDKEVIISLSDPDHDVTQIQNSFITLEFSMNLLFDNKFDQFSDAYKEGTYIFVGLKNSAELIREYVLYHRGKTIDGSLQNDATTESFIYNTIKPKSEKNNNKFVHSLYENIRGDDISCCERYLSMKAISDALAPQQAVPYVMAVSFTVSIPLDDLLIFSAFSEYPNSIFGDLKIKFKINPNAFVFCQVDPVISLAKFYTICKDELLSSGQDKLKDTDLFFRNWSLTFQYTNMFTQIGCTADLITG
;
A
#
# COMPACT_ATOMS: atom_id res chain seq x y z
N MET A 1 -82.78 -18.47 0.13
CA MET A 1 -81.67 -18.84 -0.77
C MET A 1 -80.42 -18.10 -0.30
N LYS A 2 -79.51 -18.77 0.41
CA LYS A 2 -78.22 -18.18 0.81
C LYS A 2 -77.20 -18.60 -0.24
N THR A 3 -76.75 -17.66 -1.06
CA THR A 3 -75.64 -17.86 -1.99
C THR A 3 -74.33 -17.79 -1.21
N HIS A 4 -73.71 -18.96 -1.03
CA HIS A 4 -72.31 -19.08 -0.62
C HIS A 4 -71.43 -18.57 -1.76
N LEU A 5 -70.67 -17.50 -1.50
CA LEU A 5 -69.48 -17.17 -2.29
C LEU A 5 -68.24 -17.82 -1.66
N PRO A 6 -67.27 -18.33 -2.45
CA PRO A 6 -66.10 -19.04 -1.95
C PRO A 6 -65.10 -18.13 -1.23
N LYS A 7 -64.39 -18.68 -0.25
CA LYS A 7 -63.27 -18.09 0.52
C LYS A 7 -61.99 -17.84 -0.32
N SER A 8 -62.10 -17.42 -1.57
CA SER A 8 -60.94 -17.14 -2.43
C SER A 8 -60.71 -15.64 -2.70
N GLN A 9 -61.44 -14.74 -2.04
CA GLN A 9 -61.30 -13.29 -2.21
C GLN A 9 -60.89 -12.52 -0.93
N GLN A 10 -60.40 -13.20 0.12
CA GLN A 10 -59.97 -12.53 1.36
C GLN A 10 -58.47 -12.25 1.49
N ASN A 11 -57.64 -12.69 0.53
CA ASN A 11 -56.18 -12.51 0.59
C ASN A 11 -55.60 -11.74 -0.61
N LEU A 12 -56.33 -10.76 -1.14
CA LEU A 12 -55.67 -9.68 -1.87
C LEU A 12 -55.27 -8.64 -0.84
N GLU A 13 -54.19 -8.92 -0.12
CA GLU A 13 -53.40 -7.84 0.47
C GLU A 13 -53.16 -6.85 -0.66
N THR A 14 -53.71 -5.64 -0.51
CA THR A 14 -53.59 -4.58 -1.50
C THR A 14 -52.12 -4.47 -1.90
N ILE A 15 -51.82 -4.18 -3.18
CA ILE A 15 -50.44 -3.94 -3.63
C ILE A 15 -49.73 -2.95 -2.69
N GLU A 16 -50.47 -2.00 -2.13
CA GLU A 16 -50.01 -1.06 -1.09
C GLU A 16 -49.55 -1.73 0.23
N ASN A 17 -50.22 -2.78 0.71
CA ASN A 17 -49.78 -3.55 1.87
C ASN A 17 -48.53 -4.36 1.56
N LEU A 18 -48.47 -4.96 0.37
CA LEU A 18 -47.28 -5.68 -0.10
C LEU A 18 -46.08 -4.72 -0.23
N LEU A 19 -46.30 -3.53 -0.79
CA LEU A 19 -45.31 -2.45 -0.88
C LEU A 19 -44.89 -1.90 0.48
N LYS A 20 -45.77 -1.90 1.49
CA LYS A 20 -45.42 -1.53 2.88
C LYS A 20 -44.56 -2.59 3.58
N THR A 21 -44.69 -3.86 3.21
CA THR A 21 -43.80 -4.93 3.70
C THR A 21 -42.40 -4.83 3.09
N PHE A 22 -42.29 -4.32 1.86
CA PHE A 22 -41.02 -4.01 1.19
C PHE A 22 -40.53 -2.57 1.42
N ALA A 23 -41.36 -1.71 2.02
CA ALA A 23 -40.95 -0.37 2.38
C ALA A 23 -39.95 -0.48 3.53
N ILE A 24 -38.69 -0.19 3.22
CA ILE A 24 -37.62 0.09 4.17
C ILE A 24 -38.26 0.90 5.30
N GLN A 25 -38.19 0.42 6.55
CA GLN A 25 -38.69 1.18 7.69
C GLN A 25 -38.15 2.61 7.56
N PRO A 26 -38.99 3.66 7.74
CA PRO A 26 -38.53 5.02 7.58
C PRO A 26 -37.41 5.25 8.59
N PHE A 27 -36.17 5.17 8.10
CA PHE A 27 -35.01 5.61 8.83
C PHE A 27 -35.22 7.11 8.98
N GLN A 28 -35.38 7.58 10.22
CA GLN A 28 -35.27 9.01 10.44
C GLN A 28 -33.84 9.37 10.10
N ASN A 29 -33.65 10.10 8.99
CA ASN A 29 -32.41 10.80 8.73
C ASN A 29 -32.25 11.82 9.86
N ASP A 30 -31.52 11.42 10.90
CA ASP A 30 -31.19 12.21 12.07
C ASP A 30 -30.05 13.20 11.79
N GLY A 31 -29.61 13.28 10.52
CA GLY A 31 -28.46 14.06 10.09
C GLY A 31 -27.13 13.45 10.53
N GLN A 32 -27.12 12.29 11.19
CA GLN A 32 -25.91 11.61 11.59
C GLN A 32 -25.49 10.65 10.48
N HIS A 33 -24.38 10.98 9.84
CA HIS A 33 -23.72 10.13 8.86
C HIS A 33 -23.09 8.93 9.57
N HIS A 34 -23.88 7.88 9.80
CA HIS A 34 -23.41 6.64 10.40
C HIS A 34 -22.57 5.87 9.38
N PHE A 35 -21.28 5.68 9.68
CA PHE A 35 -20.37 4.84 8.90
C PHE A 35 -19.94 3.64 9.73
N SER A 36 -20.01 2.45 9.13
CA SER A 36 -19.43 1.23 9.67
C SER A 36 -18.26 0.78 8.79
N ILE A 37 -17.15 0.44 9.44
CA ILE A 37 -15.98 -0.13 8.76
C ILE A 37 -16.10 -1.64 8.83
N LYS A 38 -15.95 -2.31 7.68
CA LYS A 38 -15.96 -3.76 7.55
C LYS A 38 -14.66 -4.22 6.91
N GLU A 39 -13.97 -5.15 7.58
CA GLU A 39 -12.85 -5.87 6.97
C GLU A 39 -13.37 -7.12 6.26
N ILE A 40 -13.06 -7.26 4.97
CA ILE A 40 -13.44 -8.41 4.15
C ILE A 40 -12.19 -9.24 3.88
N LYS A 41 -12.24 -10.53 4.24
CA LYS A 41 -11.18 -11.48 3.90
C LYS A 41 -11.33 -11.95 2.43
N PRO A 42 -10.22 -12.23 1.73
CA PRO A 42 -10.29 -12.75 0.37
C PRO A 42 -11.04 -14.09 0.33
N GLU A 43 -11.80 -14.31 -0.74
CA GLU A 43 -12.53 -15.56 -0.98
C GLU A 43 -11.59 -16.67 -1.44
N SER A 44 -10.58 -16.30 -2.24
CA SER A 44 -9.49 -17.18 -2.61
C SER A 44 -8.49 -17.32 -1.47
N GLN A 45 -7.83 -18.48 -1.36
CA GLN A 45 -6.63 -18.58 -0.54
C GLN A 45 -5.55 -17.61 -1.05
N MET A 46 -4.84 -16.96 -0.14
CA MET A 46 -3.73 -16.10 -0.51
C MET A 46 -2.70 -16.92 -1.31
N PRO A 47 -2.32 -16.49 -2.52
CA PRO A 47 -1.39 -17.23 -3.35
C PRO A 47 -0.04 -17.42 -2.69
N SER A 48 0.49 -18.64 -2.74
CA SER A 48 1.92 -18.88 -2.54
C SER A 48 2.77 -18.46 -3.74
N LEU A 49 2.15 -18.19 -4.89
CA LEU A 49 2.80 -17.87 -6.17
C LEU A 49 2.14 -16.63 -6.78
N PHE A 50 2.94 -15.71 -7.31
CA PHE A 50 2.46 -14.42 -7.83
C PHE A 50 1.51 -14.53 -9.03
N ASP A 51 1.53 -15.65 -9.76
CA ASP A 51 0.67 -15.88 -10.94
C ASP A 51 -0.73 -16.39 -10.61
N LYS A 52 -1.06 -16.65 -9.33
CA LYS A 52 -2.43 -17.06 -8.98
C LYS A 52 -3.31 -15.85 -8.73
N GLU A 53 -4.58 -16.04 -9.02
CA GLU A 53 -5.63 -15.04 -8.86
C GLU A 53 -6.05 -14.92 -7.40
N VAL A 54 -6.19 -13.69 -6.94
CA VAL A 54 -6.83 -13.31 -5.68
C VAL A 54 -8.22 -12.80 -5.99
N ILE A 55 -9.23 -13.26 -5.27
CA ILE A 55 -10.62 -12.80 -5.39
C ILE A 55 -11.03 -12.17 -4.07
N ILE A 56 -11.46 -10.90 -4.12
CA ILE A 56 -11.93 -10.14 -2.97
C ILE A 56 -13.31 -9.56 -3.31
N SER A 57 -14.26 -9.73 -2.40
CA SER A 57 -15.53 -9.04 -2.46
C SER A 57 -15.35 -7.58 -2.02
N LEU A 58 -15.80 -6.64 -2.85
CA LEU A 58 -15.74 -5.21 -2.59
C LEU A 58 -17.04 -4.68 -1.95
N SER A 59 -18.11 -5.47 -2.02
CA SER A 59 -19.41 -5.20 -1.40
C SER A 59 -19.72 -6.24 -0.32
N ASP A 60 -20.50 -5.84 0.69
CA ASP A 60 -20.97 -6.71 1.75
C ASP A 60 -22.51 -6.60 1.86
N PRO A 61 -23.25 -7.73 1.96
CA PRO A 61 -24.72 -7.72 1.97
C PRO A 61 -25.31 -7.08 3.23
N ASP A 62 -24.54 -6.93 4.31
CA ASP A 62 -24.98 -6.26 5.54
C ASP A 62 -24.89 -4.72 5.42
N HIS A 63 -24.38 -4.20 4.30
CA HIS A 63 -24.21 -2.77 4.05
C HIS A 63 -24.96 -2.34 2.80
N ASP A 64 -25.78 -1.29 2.90
CA ASP A 64 -26.56 -0.79 1.75
C ASP A 64 -25.70 -0.13 0.67
N VAL A 65 -24.61 0.54 1.06
CA VAL A 65 -23.71 1.29 0.18
C VAL A 65 -22.27 1.06 0.60
N THR A 66 -21.40 0.76 -0.36
CA THR A 66 -19.94 0.76 -0.17
C THR A 66 -19.36 2.10 -0.64
N GLN A 67 -18.53 2.75 0.16
CA GLN A 67 -17.77 3.93 -0.25
C GLN A 67 -16.47 3.52 -0.94
N ILE A 68 -16.49 3.41 -2.27
CA ILE A 68 -15.34 2.97 -3.07
C ILE A 68 -14.13 3.90 -2.86
N GLN A 69 -14.33 5.21 -2.91
CA GLN A 69 -13.28 6.22 -2.71
C GLN A 69 -12.56 6.13 -1.35
N ASN A 70 -13.21 5.58 -0.32
CA ASN A 70 -12.65 5.46 1.02
C ASN A 70 -12.21 4.03 1.35
N SER A 71 -12.35 3.11 0.39
CA SER A 71 -12.03 1.70 0.56
C SER A 71 -10.63 1.41 0.02
N PHE A 72 -9.94 0.47 0.66
CA PHE A 72 -8.59 0.07 0.28
C PHE A 72 -8.38 -1.43 0.48
N ILE A 73 -7.51 -2.01 -0.34
CA ILE A 73 -7.03 -3.40 -0.21
C ILE A 73 -5.75 -3.38 0.60
N THR A 74 -5.71 -4.13 1.68
CA THR A 74 -4.50 -4.30 2.50
C THR A 74 -3.85 -5.65 2.23
N LEU A 75 -2.53 -5.64 2.00
CA LEU A 75 -1.74 -6.84 1.75
C LEU A 75 -0.50 -6.85 2.65
N GLU A 76 -0.25 -7.97 3.32
CA GLU A 76 0.95 -8.19 4.12
C GLU A 76 1.95 -9.00 3.30
N PHE A 77 3.14 -8.44 3.08
CA PHE A 77 4.21 -9.09 2.34
C PHE A 77 5.29 -9.59 3.29
N SER A 78 5.85 -10.75 2.93
CA SER A 78 7.08 -11.27 3.49
C SER A 78 7.99 -11.64 2.32
N MET A 79 9.19 -11.09 2.29
CA MET A 79 10.19 -11.37 1.26
C MET A 79 11.56 -11.61 1.88
N ASN A 80 12.38 -12.36 1.16
CA ASN A 80 13.78 -12.57 1.52
C ASN A 80 14.65 -11.71 0.61
N LEU A 81 15.34 -10.75 1.20
CA LEU A 81 16.35 -9.96 0.51
C LEU A 81 17.66 -10.76 0.47
N LEU A 82 18.27 -10.82 -0.71
CA LEU A 82 19.53 -11.52 -0.96
C LEU A 82 20.66 -10.50 -1.10
N PHE A 83 21.75 -10.72 -0.37
CA PHE A 83 22.93 -9.87 -0.39
C PHE A 83 24.17 -10.67 -0.77
N ASP A 84 24.96 -10.14 -1.70
CA ASP A 84 26.22 -10.74 -2.12
C ASP A 84 27.36 -10.45 -1.15
N ASN A 85 27.31 -9.29 -0.48
CA ASN A 85 28.36 -8.79 0.40
C ASN A 85 27.80 -8.36 1.75
N LYS A 86 28.62 -8.50 2.80
CA LYS A 86 28.38 -7.87 4.10
C LYS A 86 28.83 -6.41 4.08
N PHE A 87 28.36 -5.66 5.07
CA PHE A 87 28.68 -4.24 5.24
C PHE A 87 29.92 -4.02 6.12
N ASP A 88 30.81 -5.02 6.26
CA ASP A 88 31.92 -5.01 7.23
C ASP A 88 32.91 -3.87 7.02
N GLN A 89 33.02 -3.35 5.79
CA GLN A 89 33.86 -2.21 5.42
C GLN A 89 33.41 -0.87 6.02
N PHE A 90 32.17 -0.76 6.50
CA PHE A 90 31.63 0.47 7.06
C PHE A 90 31.78 0.53 8.58
N SER A 91 31.99 1.74 9.11
CA SER A 91 31.99 1.98 10.55
C SER A 91 30.59 1.79 11.15
N ASP A 92 30.52 1.47 12.44
CA ASP A 92 29.23 1.26 13.12
C ASP A 92 28.37 2.52 13.11
N ALA A 93 28.98 3.71 13.31
CA ALA A 93 28.27 4.98 13.23
C ALA A 93 27.66 5.22 11.83
N TYR A 94 28.38 4.86 10.76
CA TYR A 94 27.84 4.95 9.41
C TYR A 94 26.68 3.97 9.19
N LYS A 95 26.84 2.73 9.67
CA LYS A 95 25.79 1.69 9.57
C LYS A 95 24.51 2.07 10.31
N GLU A 96 24.63 2.76 11.43
CA GLU A 96 23.49 3.22 12.24
C GLU A 96 22.75 4.38 11.58
N GLY A 97 23.48 5.33 11.00
CA GLY A 97 22.88 6.53 10.42
C GLY A 97 22.53 6.45 8.93
N THR A 98 22.70 5.30 8.28
CA THR A 98 22.34 5.10 6.86
C THR A 98 21.34 3.98 6.66
N TYR A 99 20.47 4.18 5.67
CA TYR A 99 19.28 3.33 5.46
C TYR A 99 19.14 2.92 4.00
N ILE A 100 18.55 1.74 3.81
CA ILE A 100 18.07 1.23 2.53
C ILE A 100 16.54 1.20 2.60
N PHE A 101 15.91 1.92 1.68
CA PHE A 101 14.47 1.86 1.40
C PHE A 101 14.18 0.57 0.64
N VAL A 102 13.16 -0.19 1.07
CA VAL A 102 12.62 -1.34 0.33
C VAL A 102 11.10 -1.26 0.34
N GLY A 103 10.49 -1.25 -0.84
CA GLY A 103 9.04 -1.09 -0.94
C GLY A 103 8.53 -0.95 -2.37
N LEU A 104 7.46 -0.18 -2.53
CA LEU A 104 6.83 0.13 -3.81
C LEU A 104 6.91 1.62 -4.09
N LYS A 105 7.02 2.01 -5.37
CA LYS A 105 6.86 3.42 -5.79
C LYS A 105 5.41 3.88 -5.63
N ASN A 106 4.50 3.00 -6.01
CA ASN A 106 3.06 3.17 -5.94
C ASN A 106 2.45 1.82 -5.59
N SER A 107 1.58 1.77 -4.59
CA SER A 107 0.97 0.53 -4.15
C SER A 107 0.09 -0.11 -5.22
N ALA A 108 -0.58 0.67 -6.07
CA ALA A 108 -1.40 0.15 -7.16
C ALA A 108 -0.61 -0.62 -8.24
N GLU A 109 0.69 -0.34 -8.42
CA GLU A 109 1.56 -1.07 -9.36
C GLU A 109 1.72 -2.56 -8.98
N LEU A 110 1.36 -2.92 -7.75
CA LEU A 110 1.34 -4.29 -7.25
C LEU A 110 0.25 -5.14 -7.90
N ILE A 111 -0.80 -4.53 -8.45
CA ILE A 111 -1.81 -5.25 -9.23
C ILE A 111 -1.32 -5.32 -10.68
N ARG A 112 -1.13 -6.54 -11.20
CA ARG A 112 -0.67 -6.78 -12.57
C ARG A 112 -1.82 -6.82 -13.57
N GLU A 113 -2.84 -7.58 -13.20
CA GLU A 113 -4.03 -7.85 -14.00
C GLU A 113 -5.22 -7.79 -13.06
N TYR A 114 -6.36 -7.30 -13.54
CA TYR A 114 -7.60 -7.41 -12.79
C TYR A 114 -8.81 -7.56 -13.72
N VAL A 115 -9.89 -8.07 -13.15
CA VAL A 115 -11.20 -8.13 -13.78
C VAL A 115 -12.28 -8.02 -12.72
N LEU A 116 -13.39 -7.34 -13.04
CA LEU A 116 -14.50 -7.17 -12.11
C LEU A 116 -15.59 -8.20 -12.36
N TYR A 117 -16.22 -8.63 -11.27
CA TYR A 117 -17.40 -9.48 -11.29
C TYR A 117 -18.57 -8.78 -10.62
N HIS A 118 -19.73 -8.96 -11.21
CA HIS A 118 -21.01 -8.52 -10.71
C HIS A 118 -21.99 -9.69 -10.75
N ARG A 119 -22.57 -10.08 -9.60
CA ARG A 119 -23.51 -11.22 -9.53
C ARG A 119 -22.94 -12.50 -10.13
N GLY A 120 -21.67 -12.77 -9.82
CA GLY A 120 -20.92 -13.92 -10.33
C GLY A 120 -20.59 -13.88 -11.82
N LYS A 121 -20.85 -12.78 -12.54
CA LYS A 121 -20.54 -12.61 -13.96
C LYS A 121 -19.47 -11.55 -14.16
N THR A 122 -18.55 -11.79 -15.09
CA THR A 122 -17.57 -10.79 -15.49
C THR A 122 -18.27 -9.57 -16.08
N ILE A 123 -17.85 -8.38 -15.66
CA ILE A 123 -18.31 -7.11 -16.25
C ILE A 123 -17.57 -6.91 -17.58
N ASP A 124 -18.32 -6.72 -18.66
CA ASP A 124 -17.73 -6.46 -19.98
C ASP A 124 -16.89 -5.17 -19.96
N GLY A 125 -15.74 -5.20 -20.63
CA GLY A 125 -14.78 -4.08 -20.62
C GLY A 125 -13.99 -3.88 -19.32
N SER A 126 -14.19 -4.69 -18.27
CA SER A 126 -13.44 -4.58 -17.01
C SER A 126 -12.11 -5.34 -16.97
N LEU A 127 -11.82 -6.14 -18.00
CA LEU A 127 -10.58 -6.90 -18.08
C LEU A 127 -9.40 -5.97 -18.35
N GLN A 128 -8.51 -5.84 -17.36
CA GLN A 128 -7.24 -5.14 -17.48
C GLN A 128 -6.09 -6.16 -17.44
N ASN A 129 -5.31 -6.22 -18.51
CA ASN A 129 -4.19 -7.15 -18.68
C ASN A 129 -2.82 -6.52 -18.35
N ASP A 130 -2.74 -5.19 -18.28
CA ASP A 130 -1.56 -4.44 -17.88
C ASP A 130 -1.94 -3.27 -16.97
N ALA A 131 -2.34 -3.61 -15.75
CA ALA A 131 -2.71 -2.63 -14.73
C ALA A 131 -1.51 -1.82 -14.24
N THR A 132 -0.28 -2.35 -14.36
CA THR A 132 0.93 -1.61 -13.97
C THR A 132 1.16 -0.38 -14.86
N THR A 133 1.01 -0.53 -16.18
CA THR A 133 1.08 0.63 -17.10
C THR A 133 -0.06 1.62 -16.85
N GLU A 134 -1.28 1.13 -16.60
CA GLU A 134 -2.43 1.96 -16.24
C GLU A 134 -2.16 2.79 -14.98
N SER A 135 -1.72 2.14 -13.89
CA SER A 135 -1.39 2.80 -12.63
C SER A 135 -0.25 3.80 -12.80
N PHE A 136 0.76 3.51 -13.62
CA PHE A 136 1.85 4.45 -13.91
C PHE A 136 1.35 5.73 -14.58
N ILE A 137 0.50 5.60 -15.62
CA ILE A 137 -0.07 6.76 -16.33
C ILE A 137 -0.99 7.56 -15.40
N TYR A 138 -1.88 6.88 -14.69
CA TYR A 138 -2.82 7.52 -13.77
C TYR A 138 -2.10 8.25 -12.64
N ASN A 139 -1.08 7.62 -12.05
CA ASN A 139 -0.23 8.25 -11.05
C ASN A 139 0.49 9.48 -11.64
N THR A 140 0.93 9.46 -12.89
CA THR A 140 1.65 10.61 -13.50
C THR A 140 0.79 11.87 -13.58
N ILE A 141 -0.53 11.74 -13.80
CA ILE A 141 -1.46 12.88 -13.85
C ILE A 141 -2.01 13.29 -12.48
N LYS A 142 -1.85 12.45 -11.45
CA LYS A 142 -2.34 12.70 -10.10
C LYS A 142 -1.55 13.85 -9.42
N PRO A 143 -2.21 14.87 -8.84
CA PRO A 143 -1.52 15.98 -8.19
C PRO A 143 -0.62 15.54 -7.04
N LYS A 144 0.55 16.17 -6.89
CA LYS A 144 1.52 15.85 -5.81
C LYS A 144 0.93 16.00 -4.41
N SER A 145 0.03 16.96 -4.20
CA SER A 145 -0.67 17.16 -2.93
C SER A 145 -1.51 15.96 -2.52
N GLU A 146 -2.17 15.31 -3.49
CA GLU A 146 -3.01 14.14 -3.25
C GLU A 146 -2.14 12.93 -2.89
N LYS A 147 -1.00 12.76 -3.59
CA LYS A 147 -0.05 11.68 -3.31
C LYS A 147 0.56 11.75 -1.91
N ASN A 148 0.79 12.96 -1.41
CA ASN A 148 1.39 13.19 -0.09
C ASN A 148 0.39 13.00 1.07
N ASN A 149 -0.91 13.08 0.82
CA ASN A 149 -1.93 12.95 1.86
C ASN A 149 -2.22 11.49 2.22
N ASN A 150 -2.03 10.57 1.27
CA ASN A 150 -2.33 9.16 1.43
C ASN A 150 -1.10 8.38 1.94
N LYS A 151 -1.07 8.14 3.25
CA LYS A 151 0.01 7.35 3.88
C LYS A 151 -0.02 5.91 3.38
N PHE A 152 1.17 5.33 3.19
CA PHE A 152 1.43 3.95 2.78
C PHE A 152 0.97 3.60 1.36
N VAL A 153 0.81 4.61 0.50
CA VAL A 153 0.34 4.45 -0.89
C VAL A 153 1.43 4.80 -1.90
N HIS A 154 2.05 5.98 -1.76
CA HIS A 154 3.08 6.45 -2.66
C HIS A 154 4.39 6.68 -1.93
N SER A 155 5.49 6.25 -2.55
CA SER A 155 6.84 6.47 -2.06
C SER A 155 7.57 7.39 -3.02
N LEU A 156 7.34 8.70 -2.88
CA LEU A 156 8.03 9.69 -3.71
C LEU A 156 9.49 9.81 -3.28
N TYR A 157 10.37 9.97 -4.26
CA TYR A 157 11.80 10.03 -3.99
C TYR A 157 12.19 11.19 -3.06
N GLU A 158 11.56 12.35 -3.20
CA GLU A 158 11.81 13.48 -2.29
C GLU A 158 11.41 13.18 -0.84
N ASN A 159 10.38 12.37 -0.64
CA ASN A 159 9.89 11.98 0.69
C ASN A 159 10.86 10.96 1.31
N ILE A 160 11.31 9.97 0.52
CA ILE A 160 12.29 8.97 0.95
C ILE A 160 13.63 9.61 1.26
N ARG A 161 14.08 10.54 0.42
CA ARG A 161 15.27 11.37 0.67
C ARG A 161 15.18 12.09 2.02
N GLY A 162 13.98 12.50 2.39
CA GLY A 162 13.65 13.12 3.66
C GLY A 162 13.33 12.14 4.78
N ASP A 163 13.52 10.83 4.61
CA ASP A 163 13.22 9.77 5.60
C ASP A 163 11.80 9.92 6.19
N ASP A 164 10.82 10.01 5.29
CA ASP A 164 9.40 10.16 5.60
C ASP A 164 8.78 8.79 5.96
N ILE A 165 8.09 8.72 7.09
CA ILE A 165 7.45 7.50 7.62
C ILE A 165 6.10 7.15 6.96
N SER A 166 5.60 7.99 6.05
CA SER A 166 4.31 7.81 5.37
C SER A 166 4.40 7.01 4.08
N CYS A 167 5.55 6.47 3.72
CA CYS A 167 5.78 5.70 2.50
C CYS A 167 5.31 4.23 2.60
N CYS A 168 5.14 3.57 1.45
CA CYS A 168 4.64 2.19 1.34
C CYS A 168 5.78 1.15 1.46
N GLU A 169 6.34 0.98 2.67
CA GLU A 169 7.70 0.43 2.73
C GLU A 169 8.22 -0.07 4.10
N ARG A 170 9.50 -0.44 4.09
CA ARG A 170 10.38 -0.62 5.24
C ARG A 170 11.74 0.05 5.00
N TYR A 171 12.11 1.01 5.86
CA TYR A 171 13.50 1.45 5.99
C TYR A 171 14.31 0.43 6.80
N LEU A 172 15.43 0.00 6.24
CA LEU A 172 16.37 -0.92 6.86
C LEU A 172 17.68 -0.17 7.10
N SER A 173 18.07 0.03 8.36
CA SER A 173 19.40 0.55 8.64
C SER A 173 20.46 -0.46 8.21
N MET A 174 21.59 0.02 7.70
CA MET A 174 22.71 -0.87 7.34
C MET A 174 23.18 -1.68 8.55
N LYS A 175 23.02 -1.17 9.77
CA LYS A 175 23.28 -1.92 11.01
C LYS A 175 22.32 -3.10 11.17
N ALA A 176 21.01 -2.88 11.05
CA ALA A 176 20.03 -3.96 11.17
C ALA A 176 20.28 -5.07 10.14
N ILE A 177 20.68 -4.69 8.92
CA ILE A 177 21.09 -5.65 7.91
C ILE A 177 22.36 -6.38 8.38
N SER A 178 23.42 -5.64 8.75
CA SER A 178 24.69 -6.22 9.22
C SER A 178 24.50 -7.26 10.33
N ASP A 179 23.68 -6.93 11.34
CA ASP A 179 23.39 -7.80 12.47
C ASP A 179 22.66 -9.08 12.04
N ALA A 180 21.72 -8.96 11.08
CA ALA A 180 21.01 -10.10 10.50
C ALA A 180 21.92 -11.01 9.64
N LEU A 181 22.92 -10.42 8.96
CA LEU A 181 23.87 -11.15 8.12
C LEU A 181 25.06 -11.71 8.92
N ALA A 182 25.37 -11.18 10.11
CA ALA A 182 26.50 -11.57 10.94
C ALA A 182 26.63 -13.09 11.17
N PRO A 183 25.57 -13.83 11.57
CA PRO A 183 25.67 -15.27 11.83
C PRO A 183 25.82 -16.12 10.57
N GLN A 184 25.60 -15.55 9.38
CA GLN A 184 25.58 -16.30 8.13
C GLN A 184 26.98 -16.45 7.55
N GLN A 185 27.29 -17.67 7.09
CA GLN A 185 28.64 -18.06 6.64
C GLN A 185 28.77 -18.20 5.12
N ALA A 186 27.66 -18.33 4.40
CA ALA A 186 27.66 -18.56 2.95
C ALA A 186 26.80 -17.52 2.23
N VAL A 187 27.25 -17.13 1.03
CA VAL A 187 26.56 -16.26 0.09
C VAL A 187 25.59 -17.09 -0.76
N PRO A 188 24.40 -16.59 -1.14
CA PRO A 188 23.86 -15.26 -0.79
C PRO A 188 23.40 -15.19 0.67
N TYR A 189 23.71 -14.07 1.32
CA TYR A 189 23.18 -13.79 2.66
C TYR A 189 21.72 -13.38 2.57
N VAL A 190 20.91 -13.81 3.52
CA VAL A 190 19.45 -13.70 3.47
C VAL A 190 18.93 -12.88 4.64
N MET A 191 18.14 -11.84 4.37
CA MET A 191 17.38 -11.12 5.40
C MET A 191 15.89 -11.19 5.09
N ALA A 192 15.10 -11.73 6.02
CA ALA A 192 13.65 -11.70 5.92
C ALA A 192 13.13 -10.31 6.28
N VAL A 193 12.25 -9.77 5.44
CA VAL A 193 11.62 -8.46 5.62
C VAL A 193 10.13 -8.59 5.37
N SER A 194 9.34 -7.94 6.21
CA SER A 194 7.90 -7.84 6.05
C SER A 194 7.43 -6.41 6.18
N PHE A 195 6.39 -6.07 5.41
CA PHE A 195 5.71 -4.78 5.47
C PHE A 195 4.30 -4.91 4.91
N THR A 196 3.46 -3.93 5.24
CA THR A 196 2.07 -3.85 4.82
C THR A 196 1.93 -2.83 3.71
N VAL A 197 1.17 -3.19 2.69
CA VAL A 197 0.84 -2.34 1.54
C VAL A 197 -0.65 -2.05 1.58
N SER A 198 -1.03 -0.78 1.38
CA SER A 198 -2.41 -0.35 1.22
C SER A 198 -2.63 0.16 -0.20
N ILE A 199 -3.60 -0.42 -0.91
CA ILE A 199 -3.99 -0.02 -2.26
C ILE A 199 -5.39 0.61 -2.18
N PRO A 200 -5.51 1.94 -2.22
CA PRO A 200 -6.79 2.60 -2.37
C PRO A 200 -7.51 2.11 -3.62
N LEU A 201 -8.83 1.87 -3.55
CA LEU A 201 -9.56 1.40 -4.72
C LEU A 201 -9.58 2.46 -5.83
N ASP A 202 -9.70 3.74 -5.47
CA ASP A 202 -9.70 4.89 -6.39
C ASP A 202 -8.35 5.14 -7.08
N ASP A 203 -7.28 4.44 -6.67
CA ASP A 203 -6.02 4.38 -7.40
C ASP A 203 -6.02 3.40 -8.58
N LEU A 204 -7.03 2.52 -8.66
CA LEU A 204 -7.30 1.72 -9.85
C LEU A 204 -8.17 2.54 -10.79
N LEU A 205 -7.77 2.67 -12.07
CA LEU A 205 -8.43 3.61 -12.99
C LEU A 205 -9.93 3.30 -13.14
N ILE A 206 -10.29 2.01 -13.12
CA ILE A 206 -11.69 1.57 -13.21
C ILE A 206 -12.58 2.11 -12.09
N PHE A 207 -12.00 2.44 -10.93
CA PHE A 207 -12.69 2.99 -9.76
C PHE A 207 -12.42 4.47 -9.52
N SER A 208 -11.54 5.11 -10.30
CA SER A 208 -11.15 6.53 -10.13
C SER A 208 -12.32 7.52 -10.05
N ALA A 209 -13.44 7.23 -10.73
CA ALA A 209 -14.65 8.06 -10.73
C ALA A 209 -15.76 7.55 -9.79
N PHE A 210 -15.54 6.46 -9.06
CA PHE A 210 -16.53 5.86 -8.17
C PHE A 210 -16.39 6.41 -6.75
N SER A 211 -17.37 7.20 -6.31
CA SER A 211 -17.48 7.59 -4.91
C SER A 211 -18.14 6.48 -4.07
N GLU A 212 -19.31 6.03 -4.52
CA GLU A 212 -20.19 5.12 -3.81
C GLU A 212 -20.73 4.04 -4.74
N TYR A 213 -20.92 2.83 -4.20
CA TYR A 213 -21.50 1.69 -4.89
C TYR A 213 -22.71 1.16 -4.09
N PRO A 214 -23.95 1.33 -4.61
CA PRO A 214 -25.17 0.87 -3.95
C PRO A 214 -25.33 -0.67 -3.97
N ASN A 215 -24.86 -1.34 -2.93
CA ASN A 215 -24.91 -2.79 -2.77
C ASN A 215 -26.35 -3.32 -2.85
N SER A 216 -27.32 -2.65 -2.23
CA SER A 216 -28.72 -3.13 -2.18
C SER A 216 -29.41 -3.14 -3.55
N ILE A 217 -29.01 -2.24 -4.47
CA ILE A 217 -29.60 -2.11 -5.81
C ILE A 217 -28.82 -2.96 -6.82
N PHE A 218 -27.50 -2.79 -6.84
CA PHE A 218 -26.66 -3.44 -7.83
C PHE A 218 -26.31 -4.87 -7.39
N GLY A 219 -26.19 -5.15 -6.11
CA GLY A 219 -25.76 -6.46 -5.62
C GLY A 219 -24.24 -6.57 -5.58
N ASP A 220 -23.74 -7.80 -5.52
CA ASP A 220 -22.32 -8.07 -5.24
C ASP A 220 -21.39 -7.53 -6.33
N LEU A 221 -20.32 -6.88 -5.88
CA LEU A 221 -19.19 -6.45 -6.67
C LEU A 221 -17.93 -7.13 -6.13
N LYS A 222 -17.15 -7.75 -7.01
CA LYS A 222 -15.88 -8.38 -6.66
C LYS A 222 -14.80 -7.96 -7.63
N ILE A 223 -13.57 -7.91 -7.12
CA ILE A 223 -12.37 -7.81 -7.93
C ILE A 223 -11.62 -9.13 -7.88
N LYS A 224 -11.18 -9.58 -9.04
CA LYS A 224 -10.19 -10.63 -9.18
C LYS A 224 -8.91 -10.00 -9.72
N PHE A 225 -7.77 -10.27 -9.11
CA PHE A 225 -6.50 -9.70 -9.55
C PHE A 225 -5.32 -10.65 -9.38
N LYS A 226 -4.19 -10.33 -10.03
CA LYS A 226 -2.90 -11.01 -9.83
C LYS A 226 -1.85 -10.03 -9.32
N ILE A 227 -0.88 -10.54 -8.57
CA ILE A 227 0.20 -9.74 -7.99
C ILE A 227 1.34 -9.55 -9.00
N ASN A 228 1.89 -8.34 -9.07
CA ASN A 228 3.09 -8.03 -9.83
C ASN A 228 4.35 -8.13 -8.93
N PRO A 229 5.15 -9.20 -9.04
CA PRO A 229 6.38 -9.31 -8.25
C PRO A 229 7.47 -8.32 -8.70
N ASN A 230 7.35 -7.79 -9.91
CA ASN A 230 8.32 -6.86 -10.49
C ASN A 230 8.10 -5.42 -10.05
N ALA A 231 7.05 -5.13 -9.27
CA ALA A 231 6.76 -3.78 -8.78
C ALA A 231 7.69 -3.34 -7.64
N PHE A 232 8.33 -4.29 -6.94
CA PHE A 232 9.18 -3.97 -5.80
C PHE A 232 10.51 -3.33 -6.21
N VAL A 233 10.89 -2.32 -5.44
CA VAL A 233 12.09 -1.52 -5.66
C VAL A 233 12.84 -1.28 -4.36
N PHE A 234 14.10 -0.92 -4.48
CA PHE A 234 14.94 -0.45 -3.38
C PHE A 234 15.76 0.77 -3.80
N CYS A 235 16.16 1.58 -2.83
CA CYS A 235 17.17 2.61 -3.02
C CYS A 235 17.88 2.90 -1.69
N GLN A 236 19.11 3.40 -1.75
CA GLN A 236 19.77 3.94 -0.57
C GLN A 236 19.18 5.31 -0.26
N VAL A 237 18.78 5.56 0.99
CA VAL A 237 18.38 6.89 1.44
C VAL A 237 19.59 7.81 1.42
N ASP A 238 19.42 9.08 1.02
CA ASP A 238 20.49 10.08 0.95
C ASP A 238 21.38 10.01 2.21
N PRO A 239 22.63 9.50 2.08
CA PRO A 239 23.49 9.27 3.23
C PRO A 239 23.81 10.57 3.98
N VAL A 240 23.90 11.70 3.26
CA VAL A 240 24.20 12.99 3.87
C VAL A 240 23.05 13.44 4.76
N ILE A 241 21.80 13.31 4.27
CA ILE A 241 20.61 13.72 5.02
C ILE A 241 20.35 12.76 6.19
N SER A 242 20.39 11.46 5.94
CA SER A 242 20.13 10.44 6.96
C SER A 242 21.16 10.50 8.09
N LEU A 243 22.46 10.62 7.78
CA LEU A 243 23.49 10.80 8.79
C LEU A 243 23.33 12.14 9.51
N ALA A 244 23.09 13.26 8.81
CA ALA A 244 22.88 14.55 9.48
C ALA A 244 21.73 14.48 10.51
N LYS A 245 20.64 13.78 10.17
CA LYS A 245 19.54 13.51 11.11
C LYS A 245 19.98 12.63 12.27
N PHE A 246 20.65 11.51 12.01
CA PHE A 246 21.17 10.61 13.04
C PHE A 246 22.06 11.34 14.04
N TYR A 247 23.04 12.11 13.57
CA TYR A 247 23.93 12.91 14.41
C TYR A 247 23.19 14.03 15.17
N THR A 248 22.11 14.58 14.61
CA THR A 248 21.25 15.54 15.31
C THR A 248 20.47 14.88 16.46
N ILE A 249 20.00 13.64 16.27
CA ILE A 249 19.29 12.87 17.29
C ILE A 249 20.26 12.42 18.40
N CYS A 250 21.43 11.91 18.03
CA CYS A 250 22.49 11.50 18.95
C CYS A 250 23.27 12.68 19.54
N LYS A 251 22.83 13.92 19.32
CA LYS A 251 23.57 15.13 19.71
C LYS A 251 23.82 15.20 21.21
N ASP A 252 22.88 14.77 22.04
CA ASP A 252 23.04 14.78 23.51
C ASP A 252 24.06 13.73 23.98
N GLU A 253 24.10 12.55 23.34
CA GLU A 253 25.13 11.54 23.59
C GLU A 253 26.51 12.00 23.07
N LEU A 254 26.56 12.70 21.94
CA LEU A 254 27.79 13.24 21.36
C LEU A 254 28.34 14.45 22.12
N LEU A 255 27.48 15.31 22.68
CA LEU A 255 27.85 16.44 23.53
C LEU A 255 28.57 15.98 24.80
N SER A 256 28.25 14.78 25.31
CA SER A 256 29.00 14.16 26.42
C SER A 256 30.44 13.78 26.04
N SER A 257 30.75 13.72 24.74
CA SER A 257 32.04 13.27 24.19
C SER A 257 32.98 14.39 23.72
N GLY A 258 32.59 15.67 23.89
CA GLY A 258 33.43 16.86 23.68
C GLY A 258 33.09 17.73 22.46
N GLN A 259 33.37 19.04 22.53
CA GLN A 259 33.02 20.04 21.50
C GLN A 259 33.79 19.91 20.17
N ASP A 260 34.99 19.32 20.17
CA ASP A 260 35.81 19.20 18.96
C ASP A 260 35.22 18.20 17.94
N LYS A 261 34.60 17.12 18.43
CA LYS A 261 33.92 16.12 17.57
C LYS A 261 32.75 16.70 16.78
N LEU A 262 32.07 17.72 17.32
CA LEU A 262 30.94 18.38 16.63
C LEU A 262 31.41 19.24 15.45
N LYS A 263 32.57 19.91 15.58
CA LYS A 263 33.16 20.70 14.49
C LYS A 263 33.66 19.79 13.36
N ASP A 264 34.23 18.65 13.72
CA ASP A 264 34.67 17.64 12.75
C ASP A 264 33.48 17.05 11.98
N THR A 265 32.34 16.80 12.63
CA THR A 265 31.12 16.36 11.95
C THR A 265 30.54 17.41 11.02
N ASP A 266 30.48 18.68 11.43
CA ASP A 266 29.98 19.76 10.57
C ASP A 266 30.85 19.96 9.32
N LEU A 267 32.18 19.86 9.48
CA LEU A 267 33.13 19.92 8.38
C LEU A 267 33.00 18.71 7.46
N PHE A 268 32.82 17.52 8.04
CA PHE A 268 32.58 16.28 7.30
C PHE A 268 31.34 16.38 6.41
N PHE A 269 30.18 16.80 6.93
CA PHE A 269 28.96 16.98 6.13
C PHE A 269 29.11 18.04 5.04
N ARG A 270 29.81 19.15 5.33
CA ARG A 270 30.11 20.19 4.33
C ARG A 270 30.96 19.66 3.19
N ASN A 271 32.03 18.93 3.50
CA ASN A 271 32.89 18.36 2.46
C ASN A 271 32.17 17.29 1.65
N TRP A 272 31.37 16.46 2.31
CA TRP A 272 30.65 15.37 1.66
C TRP A 272 29.53 15.85 0.75
N SER A 273 28.75 16.86 1.19
CA SER A 273 27.70 17.46 0.36
C SER A 273 28.23 18.17 -0.90
N LEU A 274 29.50 18.59 -0.91
CA LEU A 274 30.15 19.23 -2.05
C LEU A 274 30.68 18.25 -3.09
N THR A 275 31.10 17.05 -2.67
CA THR A 275 31.65 16.03 -3.57
C THR A 275 30.59 15.06 -4.08
N PHE A 276 29.46 14.96 -3.38
CA PHE A 276 28.52 13.86 -3.58
C PHE A 276 27.26 14.26 -4.36
N GLN A 277 26.93 13.49 -5.42
CA GLN A 277 25.67 13.61 -6.16
C GLN A 277 24.77 12.43 -5.84
N TYR A 278 23.66 12.69 -5.16
CA TYR A 278 22.62 11.70 -4.91
C TYR A 278 21.85 11.41 -6.19
N THR A 279 21.87 10.15 -6.63
CA THR A 279 21.19 9.73 -7.84
C THR A 279 19.72 9.44 -7.54
N ASN A 280 18.84 10.32 -8.02
CA ASN A 280 17.39 10.25 -7.80
C ASN A 280 16.69 9.06 -8.48
N MET A 281 17.06 7.83 -8.13
CA MET A 281 16.63 6.63 -8.82
C MET A 281 16.33 5.47 -7.86
N PHE A 282 15.27 4.75 -8.20
CA PHE A 282 14.94 3.45 -7.62
C PHE A 282 15.52 2.32 -8.46
N THR A 283 16.02 1.29 -7.80
CA THR A 283 16.46 0.06 -8.44
C THR A 283 15.40 -1.01 -8.25
N GLN A 284 15.08 -1.75 -9.30
CA GLN A 284 14.15 -2.87 -9.20
C GLN A 284 14.79 -4.03 -8.41
N ILE A 285 14.01 -4.71 -7.56
CA ILE A 285 14.49 -5.92 -6.90
C ILE A 285 14.86 -6.97 -7.94
N GLY A 286 16.04 -7.57 -7.81
CA GLY A 286 16.64 -8.48 -8.80
C GLY A 286 17.68 -7.83 -9.69
N CYS A 287 17.81 -6.50 -9.67
CA CYS A 287 18.92 -5.78 -10.30
C CYS A 287 20.01 -5.42 -9.28
N THR A 288 21.24 -5.30 -9.76
CA THR A 288 22.37 -4.80 -8.96
C THR A 288 22.37 -3.28 -8.93
N ALA A 289 22.66 -2.69 -7.78
CA ALA A 289 22.95 -1.27 -7.65
C ALA A 289 24.20 -1.06 -6.78
N ASP A 290 25.02 -0.11 -7.19
CA ASP A 290 26.14 0.34 -6.38
C ASP A 290 25.61 1.19 -5.23
N LEU A 291 26.06 0.87 -4.02
CA LEU A 291 25.82 1.73 -2.87
C LEU A 291 26.78 2.90 -2.92
N ILE A 292 26.25 4.05 -2.55
CA ILE A 292 27.00 5.25 -2.33
C ILE A 292 27.82 5.07 -1.07
N THR A 293 29.14 5.11 -1.24
CA THR A 293 30.12 5.06 -0.16
C THR A 293 31.00 6.30 -0.28
N GLY A 294 30.97 7.19 0.72
CA GLY A 294 31.83 8.38 0.77
C GLY A 294 33.28 8.07 1.07
#